data_AF-A0A2V9RRX2-F1
#
_entry.id   AF-A0A2V9RRX2-F1
#
_cell.length_a   1.000
_cell.length_b   1.000
_cell.length_c   1.000
_cell.angle_alpha   90.00
_cell.angle_beta   90.00
_cell.angle_gamma   90.00
#
_symmetry.space_group_name_H-M   'P 1'
#
loop_
_entity.id
_entity.type
_entity.pdbx_description
1 polymer ?
#
loop_
_entity_poly.entity_id
_entity_poly.type
_entity_poly.pdbx_seq_one_letter_code
_entity_poly.pdbx_strand_id
1 'polypeptide(L)'
;MAIRYADKRVGKSSGNFKGADEYRRTREQCMTQLFEVIAKKHAITQEQVRQSLLFRRTSLDIAVIVSFAVLYAFVARFVAGRIWEACPPGQGWIAGAALVLLASAVVGFLGVVTGELWALTIEGIRIGAGGHMSYRANRVPWAHHRGELFISGMILFWVIAALRYRAGLRPTESSSNAGLFI
;
A
#
# COMPACT_ATOMS: atom_id res chain seq x y z
N MET A 1 -19.86 -14.74 11.07
CA MET A 1 -20.87 -15.25 12.03
C MET A 1 -20.41 -15.12 13.48
N ALA A 2 -19.31 -15.75 13.91
CA ALA A 2 -18.86 -15.73 15.32
C ALA A 2 -18.64 -14.33 15.93
N ILE A 3 -18.03 -13.39 15.20
CA ILE A 3 -17.83 -12.01 15.68
C ILE A 3 -19.18 -11.29 15.85
N ARG A 4 -20.08 -11.38 14.86
CA ARG A 4 -21.44 -10.80 14.97
C ARG A 4 -22.25 -11.41 16.11
N TYR A 5 -22.09 -12.71 16.35
CA TYR A 5 -22.75 -13.39 17.47
C TYR A 5 -22.22 -12.89 18.82
N ALA A 6 -20.89 -12.79 18.97
CA ALA A 6 -20.27 -12.23 20.16
C ALA A 6 -20.64 -10.75 20.37
N ASP A 7 -20.63 -9.93 19.31
CA ASP A 7 -21.02 -8.51 19.37
C ASP A 7 -22.47 -8.33 19.85
N LYS A 8 -23.39 -9.17 19.37
CA LYS A 8 -24.80 -9.14 19.78
C LYS A 8 -25.02 -9.62 21.22
N ARG A 9 -24.28 -10.63 21.69
CA ARG A 9 -24.53 -11.25 23.01
C ARG A 9 -23.75 -10.62 24.14
N VAL A 10 -22.48 -10.29 23.91
CA VAL A 10 -21.52 -9.87 24.94
C VAL A 10 -20.64 -8.71 24.47
N GLY A 11 -20.95 -8.07 23.35
CA GLY A 11 -20.21 -6.92 22.82
C GLY A 11 -20.50 -5.64 23.60
N LYS A 12 -19.65 -4.61 23.43
CA LYS A 12 -19.78 -3.32 24.14
C LYS A 12 -21.16 -2.66 23.96
N SER A 13 -21.78 -2.84 22.79
CA SER A 13 -23.10 -2.31 22.46
C SER A 13 -24.26 -3.25 22.82
N SER A 14 -23.99 -4.42 23.43
CA SER A 14 -25.01 -5.43 23.74
C SER A 14 -25.74 -5.22 25.07
N GLY A 15 -25.27 -4.29 25.91
CA GLY A 15 -25.74 -4.14 27.29
C GLY A 15 -25.25 -5.23 28.26
N ASN A 16 -24.65 -6.31 27.75
CA ASN A 16 -24.14 -7.45 28.52
C ASN A 16 -22.60 -7.53 28.51
N PHE A 17 -21.92 -6.41 28.25
CA PHE A 17 -20.45 -6.39 28.21
C PHE A 17 -19.88 -6.49 29.61
N LYS A 18 -19.39 -7.67 29.97
CA LYS A 18 -18.76 -7.94 31.27
C LYS A 18 -17.24 -7.81 31.26
N GLY A 19 -16.65 -7.52 30.10
CA GLY A 19 -15.21 -7.31 29.94
C GLY A 19 -14.64 -7.89 28.65
N ALA A 20 -13.43 -7.46 28.30
CA ALA A 20 -12.76 -7.89 27.07
C ALA A 20 -12.45 -9.39 27.04
N ASP A 21 -12.22 -10.01 28.21
CA ASP A 21 -11.86 -11.42 28.30
C ASP A 21 -13.07 -12.34 28.10
N GLU A 22 -14.24 -12.00 28.63
CA GLU A 22 -15.47 -12.76 28.39
C GLU A 22 -15.91 -12.66 26.92
N TYR A 23 -15.77 -11.48 26.31
CA TYR A 23 -15.96 -11.29 24.88
C TYR A 23 -15.03 -12.20 24.06
N ARG A 24 -13.75 -12.25 24.43
CA ARG A 24 -12.74 -13.07 23.75
C ARG A 24 -13.06 -14.56 23.84
N ARG A 25 -13.38 -15.06 25.05
CA ARG A 25 -13.78 -16.46 25.27
C ARG A 25 -15.02 -16.84 24.46
N THR A 26 -16.07 -16.00 24.49
CA THR A 26 -17.32 -16.26 23.77
C THR A 26 -17.09 -16.32 22.25
N ARG A 27 -16.25 -15.41 21.73
CA ARG A 27 -15.86 -15.41 20.33
C ARG A 27 -15.06 -16.67 19.97
N GLU A 28 -14.10 -17.08 20.80
CA GLU A 28 -13.28 -18.26 20.56
C GLU A 28 -14.11 -19.55 20.56
N GLN A 29 -15.03 -19.72 21.51
CA GLN A 29 -15.94 -20.86 21.55
C GLN A 29 -16.78 -20.98 20.26
N CYS A 30 -17.33 -19.84 19.79
CA CYS A 30 -18.13 -19.83 18.56
C CYS A 30 -17.28 -20.12 17.31
N MET A 31 -16.03 -19.64 17.28
CA MET A 31 -15.07 -19.96 16.20
C MET A 31 -14.69 -21.44 16.22
N THR A 32 -14.45 -22.02 17.40
CA THR A 32 -14.13 -23.45 17.59
C THR A 32 -15.24 -24.32 17.02
N GLN A 33 -16.50 -24.06 17.37
CA GLN A 33 -17.66 -24.79 16.84
C GLN A 33 -17.78 -24.66 15.32
N LEU A 34 -17.60 -23.44 14.78
CA LEU A 34 -17.63 -23.22 13.34
C LEU A 34 -16.54 -24.03 12.62
N PHE A 35 -15.32 -24.04 13.16
CA PHE A 35 -14.20 -24.78 12.55
C PHE A 35 -14.43 -26.28 12.62
N GLU A 36 -15.04 -26.79 13.70
CA GLU A 36 -15.40 -28.20 13.81
C GLU A 36 -16.39 -28.62 12.70
N VAL A 37 -17.40 -27.79 12.43
CA VAL A 37 -18.37 -28.05 11.35
C VAL A 37 -17.69 -28.04 9.97
N ILE A 38 -16.81 -27.07 9.71
CA ILE A 38 -16.06 -26.98 8.45
C ILE A 38 -15.12 -28.18 8.30
N ALA A 39 -14.39 -28.53 9.36
CA ALA A 39 -13.49 -29.68 9.42
C ALA A 39 -14.22 -30.98 9.07
N LYS A 40 -15.37 -31.24 9.71
CA LYS A 40 -16.21 -32.41 9.42
C LYS A 40 -16.71 -32.43 7.98
N LYS A 41 -17.17 -31.29 7.45
CA LYS A 41 -17.71 -31.20 6.09
C LYS A 41 -16.66 -31.43 5.00
N HIS A 42 -15.43 -30.99 5.25
CA HIS A 42 -14.33 -31.07 4.28
C HIS A 42 -13.34 -32.22 4.56
N ALA A 43 -13.61 -33.07 5.56
CA ALA A 43 -12.73 -34.15 6.01
C ALA A 43 -11.29 -33.67 6.30
N ILE A 44 -11.14 -32.45 6.82
CA ILE A 44 -9.87 -31.84 7.22
C ILE A 44 -9.84 -31.61 8.72
N THR A 45 -8.66 -31.38 9.30
CA THR A 45 -8.55 -31.11 10.75
C THR A 45 -8.93 -29.67 11.08
N GLN A 46 -9.36 -29.44 12.32
CA GLN A 46 -9.64 -28.09 12.82
C GLN A 46 -8.41 -27.18 12.74
N GLU A 47 -7.22 -27.75 12.95
CA GLU A 47 -5.96 -27.01 12.83
C GLU A 47 -5.66 -26.63 11.38
N GLN A 48 -5.97 -27.49 10.40
CA GLN A 48 -5.87 -27.13 8.98
C GLN A 48 -6.82 -25.98 8.61
N VAL A 49 -8.04 -25.96 9.15
CA VAL A 49 -8.97 -24.83 8.98
C VAL A 49 -8.38 -23.56 9.61
N ARG A 50 -7.83 -23.65 10.82
CA ARG A 50 -7.21 -22.51 11.53
C ARG A 50 -6.00 -21.95 10.77
N GLN A 51 -5.15 -22.83 10.24
CA GLN A 51 -4.00 -22.46 9.43
C GLN A 51 -4.40 -21.85 8.09
N SER A 52 -5.49 -22.33 7.46
CA SER A 52 -5.98 -21.74 6.20
C SER A 52 -6.40 -20.26 6.35
N LEU A 53 -6.83 -19.85 7.56
CA LEU A 53 -7.17 -18.47 7.87
C LEU A 53 -5.93 -17.57 8.10
N LEU A 54 -4.78 -18.18 8.36
CA LEU A 54 -3.49 -17.50 8.44
C LEU A 54 -2.80 -17.44 7.06
N PHE A 55 -3.19 -18.33 6.14
CA PHE A 55 -2.61 -18.41 4.81
C PHE A 55 -3.00 -17.20 3.94
N ARG A 56 -2.18 -16.17 4.00
CA ARG A 56 -2.23 -15.01 3.10
C ARG A 56 -1.33 -15.30 1.90
N ARG A 57 -1.87 -15.22 0.67
CA ARG A 57 -1.08 -15.38 -0.55
C ARG A 57 -0.17 -14.17 -0.76
N THR A 58 1.10 -14.29 -0.39
CA THR A 58 2.12 -13.23 -0.53
C THR A 58 2.25 -12.72 -1.97
N SER A 59 2.04 -13.57 -2.98
CA SER A 59 2.09 -13.17 -4.39
C SER A 59 1.05 -12.12 -4.76
N LEU A 60 -0.15 -12.17 -4.18
CA LEU A 60 -1.17 -11.15 -4.41
C LEU A 60 -0.82 -9.84 -3.73
N ASP A 61 -0.22 -9.88 -2.55
CA ASP A 61 0.25 -8.68 -1.85
C ASP A 61 1.36 -7.98 -2.65
N ILE A 62 2.30 -8.75 -3.20
CA ILE A 62 3.34 -8.24 -4.10
C ILE A 62 2.71 -7.60 -5.33
N ALA A 63 1.72 -8.24 -5.97
CA ALA A 63 1.05 -7.68 -7.13
C ALA A 63 0.37 -6.33 -6.83
N VAL A 64 -0.27 -6.20 -5.67
CA VAL A 64 -0.88 -4.94 -5.22
C VAL A 64 0.18 -3.86 -5.01
N ILE A 65 1.27 -4.17 -4.32
CA ILE A 65 2.36 -3.21 -4.10
C ILE A 65 2.99 -2.77 -5.42
N VAL A 66 3.30 -3.72 -6.30
CA VAL A 66 3.91 -3.44 -7.62
C VAL A 66 2.98 -2.59 -8.48
N SER A 67 1.67 -2.91 -8.52
CA SER A 67 0.69 -2.13 -9.28
C SER A 67 0.68 -0.66 -8.85
N PHE A 68 0.77 -0.39 -7.56
CA PHE A 68 0.79 0.97 -7.04
C PHE A 68 2.16 1.64 -7.25
N ALA A 69 3.25 0.90 -7.11
CA ALA A 69 4.60 1.41 -7.37
C ALA A 69 4.76 1.92 -8.81
N VAL A 70 4.12 1.25 -9.79
CA VAL A 70 4.08 1.73 -11.18
C VAL A 70 3.36 3.08 -11.28
N LEU A 71 2.16 3.20 -10.68
CA LEU A 71 1.42 4.47 -10.67
C LEU A 71 2.21 5.59 -9.99
N TYR A 72 2.82 5.30 -8.84
CA TYR A 72 3.68 6.23 -8.12
C TYR A 72 4.86 6.69 -8.99
N ALA A 73 5.54 5.77 -9.70
CA ALA A 73 6.65 6.09 -10.57
C ALA A 73 6.24 7.01 -11.72
N PHE A 74 5.03 6.83 -12.29
CA PHE A 74 4.49 7.76 -13.30
C PHE A 74 4.30 9.17 -12.74
N VAL A 75 3.70 9.30 -11.57
CA VAL A 75 3.49 10.61 -10.91
C VAL A 75 4.82 11.26 -10.55
N ALA A 76 5.74 10.51 -9.93
CA ALA A 76 7.07 10.99 -9.58
C ALA A 76 7.83 11.48 -10.82
N ARG A 77 7.76 10.73 -11.92
CA ARG A 77 8.33 11.12 -13.21
C ARG A 77 7.71 12.42 -13.73
N PHE A 78 6.38 12.56 -13.70
CA PHE A 78 5.72 13.78 -14.14
C PHE A 78 6.16 15.00 -13.32
N VAL A 79 6.10 14.91 -11.98
CA VAL A 79 6.45 16.00 -11.06
C VAL A 79 7.92 16.39 -11.19
N ALA A 80 8.84 15.41 -11.21
CA ALA A 80 10.26 15.68 -11.40
C ALA A 80 10.55 16.36 -12.75
N GLY A 81 9.82 16.01 -13.81
CA GLY A 81 9.92 16.70 -15.10
C GLY A 81 9.54 18.17 -15.00
N ARG A 82 8.39 18.47 -14.39
CA ARG A 82 7.92 19.85 -14.17
C ARG A 82 8.90 20.68 -13.34
N ILE A 83 9.51 20.10 -12.30
CA ILE A 83 10.50 20.79 -11.48
C ILE A 83 11.72 21.18 -12.32
N TRP A 84 12.27 20.26 -13.10
CA TRP A 84 13.45 20.54 -13.91
C TRP A 84 13.19 21.43 -15.13
N GLU A 85 11.95 21.49 -15.61
CA GLU A 85 11.52 22.49 -16.60
C GLU A 85 11.45 23.90 -15.98
N ALA A 86 10.94 24.02 -14.75
CA ALA A 86 10.86 25.30 -14.04
C ALA A 86 12.22 25.77 -13.51
N CYS A 87 13.12 24.83 -13.19
CA CYS A 87 14.46 25.10 -12.68
C CYS A 87 15.49 24.37 -13.55
N PRO A 88 15.89 24.96 -14.70
CA PRO A 88 16.75 24.31 -15.65
C PRO A 88 18.08 23.87 -15.03
N PRO A 89 18.55 22.65 -15.34
CA PRO A 89 19.82 22.14 -14.84
C PRO A 89 20.96 23.00 -15.40
N GLY A 90 21.64 23.75 -14.53
CA GLY A 90 22.77 24.65 -14.88
C GLY A 90 22.69 26.03 -14.23
N GLN A 91 21.52 26.68 -14.23
CA GLN A 91 21.33 28.00 -13.60
C GLN A 91 20.46 27.92 -12.33
N GLY A 92 19.47 27.03 -12.30
CA GLY A 92 18.49 26.92 -11.20
C GLY A 92 18.65 25.68 -10.32
N TRP A 93 19.80 24.99 -10.37
CA TRP A 93 19.93 23.63 -9.82
C TRP A 93 19.71 23.55 -8.30
N ILE A 94 20.10 24.59 -7.54
CA ILE A 94 19.90 24.63 -6.08
C ILE A 94 18.40 24.72 -5.75
N ALA A 95 17.68 25.62 -6.43
CA ALA A 95 16.23 25.76 -6.27
C ALA A 95 15.50 24.48 -6.69
N GLY A 96 15.92 23.86 -7.81
CA GLY A 96 15.40 22.59 -8.28
C GLY A 96 15.64 21.45 -7.28
N ALA A 97 16.84 21.37 -6.67
CA ALA A 97 17.15 20.38 -5.64
C ALA A 97 16.29 20.57 -4.38
N ALA A 98 16.10 21.81 -3.92
CA ALA A 98 15.21 22.12 -2.80
C ALA A 98 13.76 21.72 -3.10
N LEU A 99 13.26 22.02 -4.30
CA LEU A 99 11.92 21.61 -4.75
C LEU A 99 11.79 20.08 -4.86
N VAL A 100 12.82 19.37 -5.32
CA VAL A 100 12.84 17.90 -5.36
C VAL A 100 12.72 17.32 -3.95
N LEU A 101 13.44 17.88 -2.97
CA LEU A 101 13.36 17.45 -1.58
C LEU A 101 11.96 17.66 -1.01
N LEU A 102 11.40 18.86 -1.15
CA LEU A 102 10.05 19.18 -0.69
C LEU A 102 8.99 18.32 -1.38
N ALA A 103 9.06 18.20 -2.71
CA ALA A 103 8.14 17.39 -3.50
C ALA A 103 8.23 15.91 -3.12
N SER A 104 9.43 15.37 -2.85
CA SER A 104 9.59 13.97 -2.45
C SER A 104 8.87 13.66 -1.13
N ALA A 105 8.89 14.58 -0.16
CA ALA A 105 8.15 14.42 1.09
C ALA A 105 6.64 14.47 0.86
N VAL A 106 6.14 15.45 0.08
CA VAL A 106 4.71 15.58 -0.20
C VAL A 106 4.18 14.41 -1.02
N VAL A 107 4.84 14.07 -2.13
CA VAL A 107 4.45 12.97 -3.02
C VAL A 107 4.61 11.62 -2.32
N GLY A 108 5.67 11.43 -1.53
CA GLY A 108 5.84 10.23 -0.69
C GLY A 108 4.72 10.06 0.32
N PHE A 109 4.35 11.14 1.04
CA PHE A 109 3.26 11.09 2.01
C PHE A 109 1.91 10.78 1.35
N LEU A 110 1.57 11.50 0.29
CA LEU A 110 0.35 11.25 -0.49
C LEU A 110 0.35 9.83 -1.07
N GLY A 111 1.50 9.33 -1.51
CA GLY A 111 1.68 7.96 -1.99
C GLY A 111 1.36 6.92 -0.92
N VAL A 112 1.82 7.11 0.32
CA VAL A 112 1.49 6.19 1.43
C VAL A 112 0.00 6.20 1.73
N VAL A 113 -0.62 7.38 1.80
CA VAL A 113 -2.06 7.53 2.10
C VAL A 113 -2.93 6.92 0.99
N THR A 114 -2.66 7.26 -0.26
CA THR A 114 -3.43 6.76 -1.41
C THR A 114 -3.18 5.28 -1.67
N GLY A 115 -1.96 4.80 -1.46
CA GLY A 115 -1.64 3.37 -1.57
C GLY A 115 -2.28 2.54 -0.45
N GLU A 116 -2.50 3.12 0.72
CA GLU A 116 -3.28 2.46 1.78
C GLU A 116 -4.74 2.29 1.35
N LEU A 117 -5.35 3.35 0.78
CA LEU A 117 -6.69 3.26 0.21
C LEU A 117 -6.76 2.21 -0.90
N TRP A 118 -5.78 2.19 -1.80
CA TRP A 118 -5.68 1.18 -2.87
C TRP A 118 -5.63 -0.24 -2.31
N ALA A 119 -4.76 -0.49 -1.32
CA ALA A 119 -4.62 -1.80 -0.71
C ALA A 119 -5.91 -2.25 0.01
N LEU A 120 -6.62 -1.33 0.66
CA LEU A 120 -7.93 -1.58 1.26
C LEU A 120 -9.01 -1.88 0.20
N THR A 121 -9.02 -1.16 -0.91
CA THR A 121 -9.95 -1.42 -2.02
C THR A 121 -9.76 -2.82 -2.59
N ILE A 122 -8.51 -3.22 -2.88
CA ILE A 122 -8.23 -4.55 -3.44
C ILE A 122 -8.57 -5.67 -2.45
N GLU A 123 -8.23 -5.50 -1.17
CA GLU A 123 -8.63 -6.47 -0.13
C GLU A 123 -10.17 -6.52 0.00
N GLY A 124 -10.88 -5.42 -0.27
CA GLY A 124 -12.34 -5.36 -0.27
C GLY A 124 -12.96 -6.16 -1.42
N ILE A 125 -12.40 -6.00 -2.62
CA ILE A 125 -12.78 -6.79 -3.81
C ILE A 125 -12.53 -8.28 -3.54
N ARG A 126 -11.40 -8.63 -2.91
CA ARG A 126 -11.02 -10.01 -2.60
C ARG A 126 -11.98 -10.73 -1.66
N ILE A 127 -12.53 -10.02 -0.67
CA ILE A 127 -13.45 -10.59 0.33
C ILE A 127 -14.89 -10.64 -0.21
N GLY A 128 -15.18 -9.92 -1.30
CA GLY A 128 -16.52 -9.67 -1.81
C GLY A 128 -17.08 -8.36 -1.26
N ALA A 129 -17.57 -7.50 -2.15
CA ALA A 129 -18.07 -6.17 -1.83
C ALA A 129 -19.18 -6.22 -0.78
N GLY A 130 -18.92 -5.75 0.44
CA GLY A 130 -19.92 -5.60 1.51
C GLY A 130 -19.51 -6.06 2.92
N GLY A 131 -18.33 -6.64 3.10
CA GLY A 131 -17.85 -7.06 4.44
C GLY A 131 -17.15 -5.94 5.21
N HIS A 132 -17.64 -5.59 6.41
CA HIS A 132 -16.89 -4.73 7.34
C HIS A 132 -15.50 -5.32 7.63
N MET A 133 -14.44 -4.63 7.21
CA MET A 133 -13.07 -5.13 7.32
C MET A 133 -12.54 -5.22 8.75
N SER A 134 -13.15 -4.56 9.75
CA SER A 134 -12.81 -4.62 11.18
C SER A 134 -11.31 -4.92 11.43
N TYR A 135 -10.97 -6.10 11.96
CA TYR A 135 -9.60 -6.52 12.27
C TYR A 135 -8.74 -6.92 11.07
N ARG A 136 -9.34 -7.11 9.89
CA ARG A 136 -8.65 -7.56 8.67
C ARG A 136 -7.95 -6.41 7.94
N ALA A 137 -8.43 -5.16 8.10
CA ALA A 137 -7.74 -3.96 7.61
C ALA A 137 -6.33 -3.85 8.23
N ASN A 138 -6.20 -4.19 9.51
CA ASN A 138 -4.91 -4.16 10.22
C ASN A 138 -4.02 -5.35 9.90
N ARG A 139 -4.42 -6.29 9.03
CA ARG A 139 -3.55 -7.38 8.56
C ARG A 139 -2.94 -7.10 7.20
N VAL A 140 -3.27 -5.98 6.56
CA VAL A 140 -2.72 -5.60 5.27
C VAL A 140 -1.26 -5.14 5.48
N PRO A 141 -0.27 -5.72 4.77
CA PRO A 141 1.15 -5.38 4.94
C PRO A 141 1.44 -3.88 4.86
N TRP A 142 0.69 -3.17 4.01
CA TRP A 142 0.78 -1.72 3.86
C TRP A 142 0.67 -0.95 5.18
N ALA A 143 -0.23 -1.37 6.08
CA ALA A 143 -0.45 -0.70 7.35
C ALA A 143 0.73 -0.88 8.33
N HIS A 144 1.53 -1.95 8.17
CA HIS A 144 2.67 -2.26 9.04
C HIS A 144 3.95 -1.58 8.55
N HIS A 145 4.11 -1.41 7.24
CA HIS A 145 5.33 -0.90 6.62
C HIS A 145 5.23 0.55 6.15
N ARG A 146 4.31 1.37 6.71
CA ARG A 146 4.08 2.77 6.27
C ARG A 146 5.35 3.62 6.23
N GLY A 147 6.22 3.50 7.26
CA GLY A 147 7.49 4.24 7.33
C GLY A 147 8.49 3.79 6.26
N GLU A 148 8.65 2.48 6.07
CA GLU A 148 9.52 1.90 5.04
C GLU A 148 9.05 2.27 3.63
N LEU A 149 7.73 2.26 3.40
CA LEU A 149 7.11 2.66 2.13
C LEU A 149 7.30 4.15 1.85
N PHE A 150 7.21 4.99 2.87
CA PHE A 150 7.49 6.43 2.76
C PHE A 150 8.94 6.67 2.30
N ILE A 151 9.91 6.07 3.01
CA ILE A 151 11.34 6.21 2.69
C ILE A 151 11.63 5.65 1.30
N SER A 152 11.08 4.47 0.96
CA SER A 152 11.25 3.84 -0.36
C SER A 152 10.68 4.71 -1.47
N GLY A 153 9.52 5.34 -1.23
CA GLY A 153 8.92 6.31 -2.16
C GLY A 153 9.81 7.52 -2.40
N MET A 154 10.38 8.09 -1.34
CA MET A 154 11.32 9.22 -1.45
C MET A 154 12.58 8.82 -2.24
N ILE A 155 13.18 7.67 -1.95
CA ILE A 155 14.34 7.16 -2.68
C ILE A 155 14.00 6.98 -4.17
N LEU A 156 12.87 6.35 -4.48
CA LEU A 156 12.41 6.16 -5.85
C LEU A 156 12.20 7.51 -6.56
N PHE A 157 11.61 8.48 -5.88
CA PHE A 157 11.45 9.84 -6.40
C PHE A 157 12.79 10.49 -6.71
N TRP A 158 13.77 10.38 -5.81
CA TRP A 158 15.11 10.92 -6.02
C TRP A 158 15.85 10.25 -7.17
N VAL A 159 15.75 8.93 -7.30
CA VAL A 159 16.32 8.20 -8.44
C VAL A 159 15.73 8.71 -9.75
N ILE A 160 14.39 8.84 -9.82
CA ILE A 160 13.71 9.37 -11.02
C ILE A 160 14.12 10.82 -11.31
N ALA A 161 14.20 11.66 -10.28
CA ALA A 161 14.60 13.05 -10.41
C ALA A 161 16.06 13.19 -10.88
N ALA A 162 16.98 12.39 -10.36
CA ALA A 162 18.38 12.36 -10.77
C ALA A 162 18.54 11.88 -12.22
N LEU A 163 17.82 10.83 -12.63
CA LEU A 163 17.81 10.37 -14.02
C LEU A 163 17.31 11.47 -14.97
N ARG A 164 16.30 12.24 -14.56
CA ARG A 164 15.77 13.37 -15.32
C ARG A 164 16.74 14.54 -15.40
N TYR A 165 17.36 14.90 -14.28
CA TYR A 165 18.40 15.93 -14.23
C TYR A 165 19.55 15.60 -15.20
N ARG A 166 20.04 14.35 -15.16
CA ARG A 166 21.11 13.88 -16.07
C ARG A 166 20.68 13.88 -17.54
N ALA A 167 19.43 13.56 -17.83
CA ALA A 167 18.91 13.62 -19.20
C ALA A 167 18.83 15.07 -19.72
N GLY A 168 18.48 16.04 -18.87
CA GLY A 168 18.42 17.46 -19.23
C GLY A 168 19.80 18.13 -19.38
N LEU A 169 20.85 17.56 -18.77
CA LEU A 169 22.23 18.04 -18.93
C LEU A 169 22.90 17.56 -20.22
N ARG A 170 22.36 16.56 -20.91
CA ARG A 170 22.94 16.08 -22.16
C ARG A 170 22.73 17.15 -23.24
N PRO A 171 23.80 17.75 -23.79
CA PRO A 171 23.68 18.62 -24.94
C PRO A 171 22.98 17.83 -26.05
N THR A 172 21.94 18.39 -26.66
CA THR A 172 21.40 17.84 -27.90
C THR A 172 22.49 17.88 -28.96
N GLU A 173 23.21 16.78 -29.16
CA GLU A 173 24.20 16.52 -30.24
C GLU A 173 23.58 16.55 -31.66
N SER A 174 22.52 17.33 -31.88
CA SER A 174 21.78 17.38 -33.15
C SER A 174 21.95 18.69 -33.92
N SER A 175 22.66 19.71 -33.41
CA SER A 175 22.84 20.99 -34.11
C SER A 175 24.22 21.18 -34.75
N SER A 176 25.02 20.12 -34.91
CA SER A 176 26.37 20.20 -35.49
C SER A 176 26.51 19.56 -36.89
N ASN A 177 25.41 19.34 -37.63
CA ASN A 177 25.45 18.84 -39.01
C ASN A 177 24.65 19.69 -40.02
N ALA A 178 24.26 20.92 -39.67
CA ALA A 178 23.57 21.83 -40.59
C ALA A 178 24.48 22.90 -41.24
N GLY A 179 25.80 22.79 -41.08
CA GLY A 179 26.77 23.80 -41.55
C GLY A 179 27.90 23.27 -42.43
N LEU A 180 27.78 22.05 -42.97
CA LEU A 180 28.85 21.47 -43.79
C LEU A 180 28.32 20.69 -45.00
N PHE A 181 27.47 21.31 -45.81
CA PHE A 181 27.43 21.01 -47.23
C PHE A 181 27.34 22.32 -48.00
N ILE A 182 28.38 22.52 -48.80
CA ILE A 182 28.59 23.54 -49.82
C ILE A 182 27.46 23.49 -50.85
#